data_AF-A0A8S0XPV2-F1
#
_entry.id   AF-A0A8S0XPV2-F1
#
_cell.length_a   1.000
_cell.length_b   1.000
_cell.length_c   1.000
_cell.angle_alpha   90.00
_cell.angle_beta   90.00
_cell.angle_gamma   90.00
#
_symmetry.space_group_name_H-M   'P 1'
#
loop_
_entity.id
_entity.type
_entity.pdbx_description
1 polymer ?
#
loop_
_entity_poly.entity_id
_entity_poly.type
_entity_poly.pdbx_seq_one_letter_code
_entity_poly.pdbx_strand_id
1 'polypeptide(L)'
;MFAFCFDWNYVGSSSGSMGTLFTPLSTQLSLYFGTAICIIAFCMCYTNNVWSRQNFPFLSQVLFYENGTLYNQLAILDENFLLDPAKLAEQGLPWFTSSQVLTKIGSNLAIGATIMHIILCTCTSPTSQPVTSQTARSKFQ
;
A
#
# COMPACT_ATOMS: atom_id res chain seq x y z
N MET A 1 -8.98 -13.02 -24.42
CA MET A 1 -8.30 -12.57 -23.19
C MET A 1 -7.13 -13.50 -22.88
N PHE A 2 -6.18 -13.62 -23.81
CA PHE A 2 -4.85 -14.20 -23.62
C PHE A 2 -3.95 -13.54 -24.66
N ALA A 3 -3.05 -12.68 -24.21
CA ALA A 3 -2.02 -12.06 -25.03
C ALA A 3 -0.67 -12.53 -24.49
N PHE A 4 0.10 -13.25 -25.32
CA PHE A 4 1.48 -13.60 -25.00
C PHE A 4 2.35 -12.38 -25.26
N CYS A 5 2.59 -11.58 -24.22
CA CYS A 5 3.58 -10.51 -24.26
C CYS A 5 4.95 -11.10 -23.86
N PHE A 6 5.79 -11.38 -24.85
CA PHE A 6 7.23 -11.57 -24.65
C PHE A 6 7.91 -10.20 -24.59
N ASP A 7 7.64 -9.46 -23.52
CA ASP A 7 8.30 -8.19 -23.28
C ASP A 7 9.74 -8.43 -22.80
N TRP A 8 10.70 -7.86 -23.54
CA TRP A 8 12.13 -8.05 -23.27
C TRP A 8 12.57 -7.43 -21.93
N ASN A 9 11.79 -6.51 -21.33
CA ASN A 9 12.06 -6.00 -19.99
C ASN A 9 11.74 -7.06 -18.93
N TYR A 10 10.69 -7.85 -19.13
CA TYR A 10 10.35 -8.99 -18.28
C TYR A 10 11.34 -10.16 -18.40
N VAL A 11 11.88 -10.41 -19.59
CA VAL A 11 12.86 -11.48 -19.84
C VAL A 11 14.30 -11.04 -19.51
N GLY A 12 14.65 -9.78 -19.82
CA GLY A 12 16.00 -9.22 -19.80
C GLY A 12 16.35 -8.37 -18.58
N SER A 13 15.44 -8.19 -17.60
CA SER A 13 15.76 -7.61 -16.28
C SER A 13 16.75 -8.45 -15.45
N SER A 14 17.34 -9.50 -16.03
CA SER A 14 18.39 -10.33 -15.50
C SER A 14 19.72 -9.62 -15.21
N SER A 15 19.83 -8.29 -15.38
CA SER A 15 21.08 -7.54 -15.16
C SER A 15 21.05 -6.53 -13.99
N GLY A 16 20.05 -6.53 -13.12
CA GLY A 16 20.08 -5.66 -11.94
C GLY A 16 19.04 -6.00 -10.88
N SER A 17 19.44 -6.76 -9.86
CA SER A 17 18.75 -7.03 -8.56
C SER A 17 17.25 -7.44 -8.55
N MET A 18 16.55 -7.38 -9.68
CA MET A 18 15.10 -7.55 -9.86
C MET A 18 14.81 -8.35 -11.15
N GLY A 19 15.69 -9.30 -11.49
CA GLY A 19 15.46 -10.23 -12.59
C GLY A 19 14.26 -11.12 -12.27
N THR A 20 13.19 -10.98 -13.06
CA THR A 20 11.88 -11.61 -12.77
C THR A 20 11.95 -13.15 -12.73
N LEU A 21 12.97 -13.76 -13.36
CA LEU A 21 13.22 -15.21 -13.36
C LEU A 21 13.91 -15.75 -12.10
N PHE A 22 14.49 -14.89 -11.24
CA PHE A 22 15.23 -15.31 -10.04
C PHE A 22 14.74 -14.64 -8.75
N THR A 23 13.55 -14.04 -8.76
CA THR A 23 12.89 -13.64 -7.52
C THR A 23 12.67 -14.90 -6.68
N PRO A 24 13.21 -15.00 -5.44
CA PRO A 24 13.07 -16.21 -4.65
C PRO A 24 11.59 -16.56 -4.46
N LEU A 25 11.23 -17.83 -4.66
CA LEU A 25 9.83 -18.31 -4.63
C LEU A 25 9.10 -17.87 -3.35
N SER A 26 9.83 -17.79 -2.23
CA SER A 26 9.33 -17.29 -0.95
C SER A 26 8.77 -15.85 -1.04
N THR A 27 9.49 -14.94 -1.70
CA THR A 27 9.05 -13.55 -1.88
C THR A 27 7.85 -13.46 -2.82
N GLN A 28 7.83 -14.27 -3.88
CA GLN A 28 6.74 -14.27 -4.84
C GLN A 28 5.44 -14.82 -4.23
N LEU A 29 5.52 -15.90 -3.43
CA LEU A 29 4.38 -16.44 -2.67
C LEU A 29 3.84 -15.43 -1.66
N SER A 30 4.73 -14.71 -0.96
CA SER A 30 4.32 -13.67 0.00
C SER A 30 3.53 -12.54 -0.69
N LEU A 31 3.97 -12.11 -1.87
CA LEU A 31 3.31 -11.04 -2.64
C LEU A 31 1.94 -11.48 -3.18
N TYR A 32 1.83 -12.71 -3.68
CA TYR A 32 0.54 -13.28 -4.11
C TYR A 32 -0.42 -13.48 -2.94
N PHE A 33 0.07 -13.95 -1.79
CA PHE A 33 -0.73 -14.09 -0.59
C PHE A 33 -1.26 -12.74 -0.09
N GLY A 34 -0.41 -11.71 -0.05
CA GLY A 34 -0.81 -10.36 0.29
C GLY A 34 -1.90 -9.82 -0.66
N THR A 35 -1.73 -10.03 -1.96
CA THR A 35 -2.72 -9.62 -2.97
C THR A 35 -4.05 -10.35 -2.78
N ALA A 36 -4.04 -11.65 -2.53
CA ALA A 36 -5.24 -12.44 -2.25
C ALA A 36 -5.99 -11.91 -1.02
N ILE A 37 -5.26 -11.60 0.06
CA ILE A 37 -5.85 -10.99 1.26
C ILE A 37 -6.49 -9.64 0.94
N CYS A 38 -5.82 -8.77 0.19
CA CYS A 38 -6.38 -7.46 -0.20
C CYS A 38 -7.69 -7.61 -0.99
N ILE A 39 -7.75 -8.57 -1.92
CA ILE A 39 -8.96 -8.84 -2.70
C ILE A 39 -10.11 -9.25 -1.77
N ILE A 40 -9.87 -10.22 -0.88
CA ILE A 40 -10.90 -10.69 0.06
C ILE A 40 -11.34 -9.55 0.98
N ALA A 41 -10.41 -8.74 1.50
CA ALA A 41 -10.73 -7.61 2.36
C ALA A 41 -11.59 -6.55 1.66
N PHE A 42 -11.28 -6.20 0.40
CA PHE A 42 -12.11 -5.28 -0.37
C PHE A 42 -13.51 -5.85 -0.65
N CYS A 43 -13.62 -7.14 -0.97
CA CYS A 43 -14.91 -7.79 -1.19
C CYS A 43 -15.74 -7.85 0.10
N MET A 44 -15.15 -8.27 1.22
CA MET A 44 -15.82 -8.32 2.52
C MET A 44 -16.33 -6.94 2.97
N CYS A 45 -15.51 -5.90 2.77
CA CYS A 45 -15.90 -4.53 3.14
C CYS A 45 -17.04 -4.01 2.24
N TYR A 46 -17.15 -4.49 1.00
CA TYR A 46 -18.24 -4.16 0.08
C TYR A 46 -19.55 -4.87 0.44
N THR A 47 -19.49 -6.18 0.75
CA THR A 47 -20.69 -6.96 1.09
C THR A 47 -21.28 -6.59 2.45
N ASN A 48 -20.45 -6.18 3.42
CA ASN A 48 -20.90 -5.76 4.74
C ASN A 48 -21.39 -4.30 4.81
N ASN A 49 -21.52 -3.59 3.68
CA ASN A 49 -22.01 -2.21 3.64
C ASN A 49 -21.28 -1.24 4.57
N VAL A 50 -20.02 -1.52 4.88
CA VAL A 50 -19.24 -0.69 5.80
C VAL A 50 -18.99 0.67 5.12
N TRP A 51 -19.31 1.77 5.80
CA TRP A 51 -19.25 3.15 5.25
C TRP A 51 -20.19 3.44 4.07
N SER A 52 -21.43 2.92 4.10
CA SER A 52 -22.45 3.19 3.07
C SER A 52 -21.95 2.93 1.64
N ARG A 53 -21.08 1.92 1.49
CA ARG A 53 -20.28 1.73 0.29
C ARG A 53 -21.08 1.37 -0.95
N GLN A 54 -22.28 0.80 -0.80
CA GLN A 54 -23.16 0.48 -1.92
C GLN A 54 -23.62 1.71 -2.72
N ASN A 55 -23.51 2.92 -2.16
CA ASN A 55 -23.82 4.15 -2.87
C ASN A 55 -22.71 4.57 -3.86
N PHE A 56 -21.52 3.95 -3.79
CA PHE A 56 -20.36 4.33 -4.58
C PHE A 56 -19.89 3.19 -5.49
N PRO A 57 -19.36 3.50 -6.70
CA PRO A 57 -18.79 2.49 -7.58
C PRO A 57 -17.60 1.75 -6.93
N PHE A 58 -17.55 0.43 -7.12
CA PHE A 58 -16.52 -0.44 -6.53
C PHE A 58 -15.12 -0.02 -7.00
N LEU A 59 -14.16 0.02 -6.06
CA LEU A 59 -12.76 0.38 -6.31
C LEU A 59 -12.51 1.76 -6.94
N SER A 60 -13.47 2.67 -6.85
CA SER A 60 -13.27 4.04 -7.32
C SER A 60 -12.17 4.77 -6.56
N GLN A 61 -11.45 5.65 -7.27
CA GLN A 61 -10.34 6.47 -6.76
C GLN A 61 -10.68 7.96 -6.71
N VAL A 62 -11.91 8.32 -7.10
CA VAL A 62 -12.44 9.68 -7.04
C VAL A 62 -13.19 9.93 -5.72
N LEU A 63 -13.37 11.22 -5.40
CA LEU A 63 -14.10 11.68 -4.23
C LEU A 63 -15.58 11.85 -4.59
N PHE A 64 -16.45 11.55 -3.62
CA PHE A 64 -17.90 11.64 -3.79
C PHE A 64 -18.53 12.49 -2.68
N TYR A 65 -19.71 13.04 -2.94
CA TYR A 65 -20.60 13.50 -1.88
C TYR A 65 -21.29 12.31 -1.21
N GLU A 66 -21.87 12.50 -0.03
CA GLU A 66 -22.62 11.45 0.69
C GLU A 66 -23.72 10.80 -0.18
N ASN A 67 -24.29 11.56 -1.11
CA ASN A 67 -25.33 11.13 -2.04
C ASN A 67 -24.80 10.32 -3.25
N GLY A 68 -23.50 10.00 -3.32
CA GLY A 68 -22.92 9.19 -4.40
C GLY A 68 -22.57 9.97 -5.68
N THR A 69 -22.83 11.27 -5.74
CA THR A 69 -22.42 12.13 -6.87
C THR A 69 -20.93 12.48 -6.78
N LEU A 70 -20.30 12.73 -7.93
CA LEU A 70 -18.90 13.14 -7.99
C LEU A 70 -18.68 14.46 -7.26
N TYR A 71 -17.65 14.51 -6.41
CA TYR A 71 -17.30 15.69 -5.65
C TYR A 71 -16.62 16.73 -6.54
N ASN A 72 -17.10 17.98 -6.54
CA ASN A 72 -16.46 19.05 -7.28
C ASN A 72 -15.28 19.63 -6.47
N GLN A 73 -14.11 19.06 -6.68
CA GLN A 73 -12.91 19.45 -5.93
C GLN A 73 -12.46 20.89 -6.21
N LEU A 74 -12.84 21.49 -7.35
CA LEU A 74 -12.51 22.89 -7.63
C LEU A 74 -13.39 23.86 -6.84
N ALA A 75 -14.58 23.43 -6.41
CA ALA A 75 -15.52 24.29 -5.69
C ALA A 75 -15.05 24.66 -4.27
N ILE A 76 -14.14 23.86 -3.68
CA ILE A 76 -13.53 24.12 -2.37
C ILE A 76 -12.22 24.92 -2.46
N LEU A 77 -11.71 25.15 -3.67
CA LEU A 77 -10.48 25.88 -3.88
C LEU A 77 -10.76 27.38 -4.12
N ASP A 78 -9.86 28.21 -3.62
CA ASP A 78 -9.81 29.63 -3.89
C ASP A 78 -9.16 29.93 -5.25
N GLU A 79 -9.21 31.18 -5.73
CA GLU A 79 -8.58 31.63 -6.99
C GLU A 79 -7.07 31.35 -7.04
N ASN A 80 -6.43 31.26 -5.87
CA ASN A 80 -5.02 30.89 -5.71
C ASN A 80 -4.78 29.38 -5.57
N PHE A 81 -5.79 28.53 -5.84
CA PHE A 81 -5.79 27.08 -5.65
C PHE A 81 -5.47 26.63 -4.21
N LEU A 82 -5.73 27.50 -3.23
CA LEU A 82 -5.64 27.18 -1.81
C LEU A 82 -6.99 26.69 -1.29
N LEU A 83 -6.98 25.85 -0.24
CA LEU A 83 -8.20 25.37 0.38
C LEU A 83 -8.86 26.50 1.18
N ASP A 84 -10.09 26.86 0.80
CA ASP A 84 -10.88 27.85 1.52
C ASP A 84 -11.82 27.15 2.53
N PRO A 85 -11.61 27.33 3.85
CA PRO A 85 -12.45 26.69 4.86
C PRO A 85 -13.91 27.16 4.84
N ALA A 86 -14.21 28.37 4.32
CA ALA A 86 -15.58 28.85 4.20
C ALA A 86 -16.34 28.08 3.11
N LYS A 87 -15.72 27.90 1.94
CA LYS A 87 -16.27 27.08 0.84
C LYS A 87 -16.36 25.60 1.21
N LEU A 88 -15.41 25.10 2.01
CA LEU A 88 -15.46 23.74 2.53
C LEU A 88 -16.64 23.51 3.49
N ALA A 89 -16.99 24.52 4.30
CA ALA A 89 -18.14 24.43 5.19
C ALA A 89 -19.48 24.37 4.43
N GLU A 90 -19.56 25.05 3.28
CA GLU A 90 -20.75 24.99 2.40
C GLU A 90 -20.86 23.66 1.64
N GLN A 91 -19.76 23.18 1.07
CA GLN A 91 -19.74 21.96 0.25
C GLN A 91 -19.71 20.67 1.09
N GLY A 92 -19.30 20.76 2.35
CA GLY A 92 -19.14 19.61 3.24
C GLY A 92 -17.90 18.78 2.93
N LEU A 93 -17.60 17.83 3.83
CA LEU A 93 -16.44 16.95 3.70
C LEU A 93 -16.66 15.90 2.61
N PRO A 94 -15.66 15.66 1.73
CA PRO A 94 -15.78 14.64 0.71
C PRO A 94 -15.67 13.23 1.31
N TRP A 95 -16.40 12.30 0.70
CA TRP A 95 -16.42 10.88 1.04
C TRP A 95 -15.52 10.08 0.11
N PHE A 96 -14.85 9.07 0.68
CA PHE A 96 -14.04 8.11 -0.07
C PHE A 96 -14.76 6.77 -0.16
N THR A 97 -14.64 6.09 -1.31
CA THR A 97 -15.04 4.69 -1.41
C THR A 97 -14.24 3.84 -0.40
N SER A 98 -14.87 2.84 0.23
CA SER A 98 -14.20 2.11 1.33
C SER A 98 -12.92 1.38 0.92
N SER A 99 -12.68 1.12 -0.37
CA SER A 99 -11.40 0.61 -0.90
C SER A 99 -10.27 1.59 -0.66
N GLN A 100 -10.50 2.88 -0.94
CA GLN A 100 -9.51 3.93 -0.75
C GLN A 100 -9.21 4.14 0.73
N VAL A 101 -10.24 4.05 1.58
CA VAL A 101 -10.08 4.07 3.04
C VAL A 101 -9.20 2.92 3.50
N LEU A 102 -9.49 1.70 3.04
CA LEU A 102 -8.74 0.51 3.42
C LEU A 102 -7.30 0.55 2.89
N THR A 103 -7.07 1.09 1.70
CA THR A 103 -5.70 1.33 1.18
C THR A 103 -4.93 2.31 2.08
N LYS A 104 -5.54 3.43 2.49
CA LYS A 104 -4.88 4.41 3.38
C LYS A 104 -4.53 3.80 4.75
N ILE A 105 -5.45 3.01 5.31
CA ILE A 105 -5.20 2.26 6.55
C ILE A 105 -4.06 1.27 6.34
N GLY A 106 -4.08 0.53 5.23
CA GLY A 106 -3.04 -0.42 4.85
C GLY A 106 -1.67 0.25 4.68
N SER A 107 -1.60 1.44 4.09
CA SER A 107 -0.36 2.22 3.95
C SER A 107 0.20 2.64 5.32
N ASN A 108 -0.64 3.13 6.22
CA ASN A 108 -0.19 3.46 7.59
C ASN A 108 0.29 2.21 8.34
N LEU A 109 -0.41 1.08 8.17
CA LEU A 109 -0.01 -0.18 8.76
C LEU A 109 1.34 -0.67 8.19
N ALA A 110 1.55 -0.53 6.88
CA ALA A 110 2.81 -0.90 6.24
C ALA A 110 3.98 -0.07 6.80
N ILE A 111 3.80 1.24 6.98
CA ILE A 111 4.81 2.09 7.61
C ILE A 111 5.11 1.60 9.03
N GLY A 112 4.07 1.35 9.84
CA GLY A 112 4.23 0.78 11.18
C GLY A 112 4.98 -0.56 11.18
N ALA A 113 4.69 -1.43 10.22
CA ALA A 113 5.36 -2.71 10.04
C ALA A 113 6.84 -2.55 9.70
N THR A 114 7.21 -1.58 8.85
CA THR A 114 8.63 -1.30 8.54
C THR A 114 9.42 -0.83 9.76
N ILE A 115 8.81 0.02 10.59
CA ILE A 115 9.43 0.48 11.85
C ILE A 115 9.68 -0.71 12.77
N MET A 116 8.66 -1.55 12.98
CA MET A 116 8.80 -2.76 13.81
C MET A 116 9.82 -3.74 13.24
N HIS A 117 9.87 -3.88 11.91
CA HIS A 117 10.87 -4.73 11.25
C HIS A 117 12.29 -4.25 11.55
N ILE A 118 12.56 -2.95 11.47
CA ILE A 118 13.88 -2.38 11.79
C ILE A 118 14.22 -2.62 13.27
N ILE A 119 13.28 -2.35 14.19
CA ILE A 119 13.52 -2.54 15.64
C ILE A 119 13.83 -4.00 15.95
N LEU A 120 13.03 -4.93 15.43
CA LEU A 120 13.23 -6.36 15.67
C LEU A 120 14.51 -6.85 15.03
N CYS A 121 14.80 -6.48 13.77
CA CYS A 121 16.03 -6.90 13.10
C CYS A 121 17.29 -6.33 13.78
N THR A 122 17.28 -5.08 14.24
CA THR A 122 18.43 -4.49 14.95
C THR A 122 18.61 -5.03 16.36
N CYS A 123 17.51 -5.32 17.07
CA CYS A 123 17.54 -5.91 18.41
C CYS A 123 17.94 -7.40 18.38
N THR A 124 17.54 -8.14 17.34
CA THR A 124 17.85 -9.58 17.19
C THR A 124 19.14 -9.85 16.41
N SER A 125 19.71 -8.86 15.71
CA SER A 125 21.03 -8.99 15.10
C SER A 125 22.11 -9.08 16.20
N PRO A 126 23.03 -10.05 16.15
CA PRO A 126 24.06 -10.29 17.18
C PRO A 126 25.18 -9.22 17.21
N THR A 127 24.92 -8.01 16.71
CA THR A 127 25.85 -6.86 16.75
C THR A 127 25.75 -6.05 18.03
N SER A 128 24.85 -6.39 18.95
CA SER A 128 24.92 -5.94 20.36
C SER A 128 25.89 -6.76 21.21
N GLN A 129 26.64 -7.70 20.61
CA GLN A 129 27.85 -8.21 21.23
C GLN A 129 28.93 -7.12 21.10
N PRO A 130 29.57 -6.67 22.20
CA PRO A 130 30.69 -5.75 22.11
C PRO A 130 31.75 -6.32 21.16
N VAL A 131 32.38 -5.44 20.37
CA VAL A 131 33.35 -5.71 19.28
C VAL A 131 34.54 -6.61 19.70
N THR A 132 34.64 -6.99 20.97
CA THR A 132 35.68 -7.87 21.51
C THR A 132 35.54 -9.35 21.12
N SER A 133 34.40 -9.82 20.60
CA SER A 133 34.19 -11.27 20.35
C SER A 133 34.24 -11.73 18.89
N GLN A 134 34.20 -10.84 17.89
CA GLN A 134 34.25 -11.27 16.48
C GLN A 134 35.64 -11.71 16.01
N THR A 135 36.73 -11.25 16.64
CA THR A 135 38.10 -11.67 16.30
C THR A 135 38.44 -13.09 16.76
N ALA A 136 37.64 -13.71 17.64
CA ALA A 136 37.90 -15.07 18.11
C ALA A 136 37.36 -16.15 17.17
N ARG A 137 36.33 -15.86 16.36
CA ARG A 137 35.67 -16.85 15.50
C ARG A 137 36.34 -17.06 14.14
N SER A 138 37.24 -16.16 13.72
CA SER A 138 38.04 -16.31 12.50
C SER A 138 39.35 -17.09 12.69
N LYS A 139 39.64 -17.59 13.91
CA LYS A 139 40.80 -18.44 14.19
C LYS A 139 40.48 -19.94 14.32
N PHE A 140 39.23 -20.33 14.11
CA PHE A 140 38.76 -21.72 14.21
C PHE A 140 37.93 -22.19 13.00
N GLN A 141 38.10 -21.53 11.86
CA GLN A 141 37.82 -22.09 10.53
C GLN A 141 39.06 -21.88 9.65
#